data_AF-A0A820LKN0-F1
#
_entry.id   AF-A0A820LKN0-F1
#
_cell.length_a   1.000
_cell.length_b   1.000
_cell.length_c   1.000
_cell.angle_alpha   90.00
_cell.angle_beta   90.00
_cell.angle_gamma   90.00
#
_symmetry.space_group_name_H-M   'P 1'
#
loop_
_entity.id
_entity.type
_entity.pdbx_description
1 polymer ?
#
loop_
_entity_poly.entity_id
_entity_poly.type
_entity_poly.pdbx_seq_one_letter_code
_entity_poly.pdbx_strand_id
1 'polypeptide(L)' 'DVHDDYIEQFLFHTKTYLQKNIIVYVDYESLQRVTHNFTRDSTRINCAKISKLHLWSQEKRSNSLEEYFPYAKIYYRLY' A
#
# COMPACT_ATOMS: atom_id res chain seq x y z
N ASP A 1 -9.62 0.76 13.94
CA ASP A 1 -8.98 -0.54 13.67
C ASP A 1 -7.49 -0.26 13.70
N VAL A 2 -6.76 -0.75 14.70
CA VAL A 2 -5.40 -0.26 15.01
C VAL A 2 -4.42 -0.55 13.86
N HIS A 3 -4.72 -1.55 13.03
CA HIS A 3 -3.93 -1.88 11.83
C HIS A 3 -4.09 -0.84 10.72
N ASP A 4 -5.29 -0.31 10.52
CA ASP A 4 -5.54 0.76 9.54
C ASP A 4 -4.86 2.05 9.93
N ASP A 5 -4.86 2.41 11.22
CA ASP A 5 -4.25 3.63 11.71
C ASP A 5 -2.72 3.62 11.47
N TYR A 6 -2.08 2.45 11.62
CA TYR A 6 -0.64 2.30 11.34
C TYR A 6 -0.34 2.45 9.84
N ILE A 7 -1.15 1.84 8.98
CA ILE A 7 -0.95 1.90 7.54
C ILE A 7 -1.30 3.28 7.00
N GLU A 8 -2.34 3.90 7.52
CA GLU A 8 -2.66 5.29 7.23
C GLU A 8 -1.50 6.18 7.62
N GLN A 9 -1.02 6.12 8.86
CA GLN A 9 0.14 6.91 9.29
C GLN A 9 1.39 6.65 8.44
N PHE A 10 1.65 5.39 8.07
CA PHE A 10 2.80 5.00 7.25
C PHE A 10 2.70 5.56 5.82
N LEU A 11 1.53 5.44 5.20
CA LEU A 11 1.27 5.96 3.86
C LEU A 11 1.07 7.48 3.85
N PHE A 12 0.72 8.10 4.98
CA PHE A 12 0.57 9.55 5.13
C PHE A 12 1.84 10.29 5.48
N HIS A 13 2.77 9.70 6.23
CA HIS A 13 3.91 10.46 6.73
C HIS A 13 4.83 10.87 5.58
N THR A 14 4.78 12.15 5.21
CA THR A 14 5.57 12.77 4.14
C THR A 14 7.01 13.08 4.57
N LYS A 15 7.31 12.99 5.87
CA LYS A 15 8.61 13.33 6.47
C LYS A 15 9.44 12.13 6.90
N THR A 16 8.95 10.91 6.77
CA THR A 16 9.77 9.74 7.08
C THR A 16 10.78 9.55 5.97
N TYR A 17 12.07 9.64 6.32
CA TYR A 17 13.20 9.22 5.50
C TYR A 17 13.12 7.70 5.34
N LEU A 18 12.17 7.28 4.52
CA LEU A 18 11.81 5.90 4.30
C LEU A 18 12.94 5.26 3.50
N GLN A 19 13.71 4.39 4.18
CA GLN A 19 14.83 3.69 3.58
C GLN A 19 14.36 2.93 2.33
N LYS A 20 15.21 2.85 1.30
CA LYS A 20 14.95 1.99 0.14
C LYS A 20 14.71 0.56 0.63
N ASN A 21 13.70 -0.10 0.07
CA ASN A 21 13.25 -1.46 0.37
C ASN A 21 12.20 -1.65 1.47
N ILE A 22 11.16 -0.82 1.46
CA ILE A 22 10.00 -1.05 2.32
C ILE A 22 9.20 -2.24 1.84
N ILE A 23 8.88 -3.10 2.80
CA ILE A 23 8.00 -4.25 2.65
C ILE A 23 6.74 -3.96 3.47
N VAL A 24 5.58 -3.92 2.82
CA VAL A 24 4.27 -3.75 3.50
C VAL A 24 3.48 -5.03 3.40
N TYR A 25 2.86 -5.43 4.51
CA TYR A 25 1.88 -6.51 4.60
C TYR A 25 0.53 -5.89 4.94
N VAL A 26 -0.46 -6.10 4.09
CA VAL A 26 -1.79 -5.50 4.25
C VAL A 26 -2.84 -6.31 3.51
N ASP A 27 -4.08 -6.33 3.97
CA ASP A 27 -5.21 -6.79 3.15
C ASP A 27 -5.64 -5.74 2.12
N TYR A 28 -6.35 -6.17 1.09
CA TYR A 28 -6.75 -5.25 0.03
C TYR A 28 -7.80 -4.22 0.50
N GLU A 29 -8.66 -4.57 1.45
CA GLU A 29 -9.74 -3.71 1.94
C GLU A 29 -9.20 -2.53 2.77
N SER A 30 -8.27 -2.78 3.68
CA SER A 30 -7.53 -1.78 4.44
C SER A 30 -6.75 -0.87 3.51
N LEU A 31 -6.12 -1.43 2.47
CA LEU A 31 -5.43 -0.62 1.48
C LEU A 31 -6.39 0.29 0.71
N GLN A 32 -7.56 -0.22 0.30
CA GLN A 32 -8.63 0.59 -0.30
C GLN A 32 -9.11 1.67 0.66
N ARG A 33 -9.33 1.35 1.93
CA ARG A 33 -9.78 2.31 2.96
C ARG A 33 -8.80 3.47 3.11
N VAL A 34 -7.51 3.16 3.26
CA VAL A 34 -6.44 4.16 3.45
C VAL A 34 -6.21 5.02 2.20
N THR A 35 -6.26 4.41 1.03
CA THR A 35 -6.10 5.10 -0.26
C THR A 35 -7.38 5.76 -0.76
N HIS A 36 -8.47 5.66 0.00
CA HIS A 36 -9.81 6.06 -0.42
C HIS A 36 -10.18 5.49 -1.80
N ASN A 37 -10.17 4.17 -1.92
CA ASN A 37 -10.34 3.44 -3.18
C ASN A 37 -9.36 3.89 -4.28
N PHE A 38 -8.09 4.11 -3.93
CA PHE A 38 -7.06 4.58 -4.86
C PHE A 38 -7.35 5.93 -5.52
N THR A 39 -8.02 6.85 -4.80
CA THR A 39 -8.26 8.22 -5.28
C THR A 39 -7.49 9.29 -4.51
N ARG A 40 -6.82 8.92 -3.40
CA ARG A 40 -6.10 9.84 -2.53
C ARG A 40 -4.64 10.03 -2.98
N ASP A 41 -4.38 11.09 -3.77
CA ASP A 41 -3.04 11.40 -4.30
C ASP A 41 -1.93 11.52 -3.25
N SER A 42 -2.26 11.97 -2.03
CA SER A 42 -1.28 12.12 -0.96
C SER A 42 -0.64 10.80 -0.53
N THR A 43 -1.35 9.68 -0.63
CA THR A 43 -0.79 8.34 -0.33
C THR A 43 -0.03 7.77 -1.51
N ARG A 44 -0.38 8.17 -2.75
CA ARG A 44 0.28 7.70 -3.99
C ARG A 44 1.80 7.91 -4.00
N ILE A 45 2.26 9.07 -3.53
CA ILE A 45 3.70 9.41 -3.47
C ILE A 45 4.47 8.43 -2.57
N ASN A 46 3.86 8.03 -1.45
CA ASN A 46 4.48 7.10 -0.51
C ASN A 46 4.32 5.65 -0.95
N CYS A 47 3.18 5.29 -1.56
CA CYS A 47 3.00 3.98 -2.18
C CYS A 47 4.06 3.71 -3.27
N ALA A 48 4.44 4.72 -4.05
CA ALA A 48 5.52 4.61 -5.03
C ALA A 48 6.91 4.32 -4.41
N LYS A 49 7.12 4.53 -3.10
CA LYS A 49 8.39 4.20 -2.45
C LYS A 49 8.46 2.74 -1.98
N ILE A 50 7.34 2.03 -2.00
CA ILE A 50 7.26 0.64 -1.55
C ILE A 50 7.84 -0.27 -2.64
N SER A 51 8.77 -1.14 -2.25
CA SER A 51 9.41 -2.08 -3.19
C SER A 51 8.80 -3.47 -3.13
N LYS A 52 8.10 -3.82 -2.05
CA LYS A 52 7.38 -5.09 -1.90
C LYS A 52 6.05 -4.87 -1.19
N LEU A 53 4.97 -5.34 -1.82
CA LEU A 53 3.62 -5.32 -1.26
C LEU A 53 3.14 -6.76 -1.13
N HIS A 54 2.86 -7.20 0.08
CA HIS A 54 2.29 -8.52 0.37
C HIS A 54 0.82 -8.35 0.72
N LEU A 55 -0.04 -8.81 -0.19
CA LEU A 55 -1.49 -8.80 -0.04
C LEU A 55 -1.95 -10.14 0.56
N TRP A 56 -2.83 -10.06 1.57
CA TRP A 56 -3.42 -11.24 2.20
C TRP A 56 -4.58 -11.86 1.41
N SER A 57 -5.10 -11.16 0.40
CA SER A 57 -6.15 -11.65 -0.48
C SER A 57 -5.75 -11.50 -1.94
N GLN A 58 -6.13 -12.50 -2.75
CA GLN A 58 -5.91 -12.50 -4.20
C GLN A 58 -7.05 -11.79 -4.93
N GLU A 59 -7.44 -10.62 -4.43
CA GLU A 59 -8.44 -9.81 -5.13
C GLU A 59 -7.91 -9.41 -6.51
N LYS A 60 -8.82 -9.23 -7.46
CA LYS A 60 -8.47 -8.90 -8.85
C LYS A 60 -7.54 -7.69 -8.84
N ARG A 61 -6.32 -7.92 -9.31
CA ARG A 61 -5.31 -6.90 -9.56
C ARG A 61 -5.97 -5.75 -10.32
N SER A 62 -6.19 -4.62 -9.64
CA SER A 62 -6.81 -3.45 -10.24
C SER A 62 -5.74 -2.60 -10.90
N ASN A 63 -6.08 -1.93 -12.01
CA ASN A 63 -5.16 -0.98 -12.65
C ASN A 63 -4.71 0.11 -11.67
N SER A 64 -5.60 0.51 -10.76
CA SER A 64 -5.33 1.49 -9.71
C SER A 64 -4.24 1.04 -8.72
N LEU A 65 -4.15 -0.27 -8.43
CA LEU A 65 -3.09 -0.82 -7.59
C LEU A 65 -1.72 -0.63 -8.24
N GLU A 66 -1.62 -0.81 -9.55
CA GLU A 66 -0.36 -0.62 -10.28
C GLU A 66 0.05 0.85 -10.37
N GLU A 67 -0.92 1.76 -10.49
CA GLU A 67 -0.69 3.21 -10.49
C GLU A 67 -0.19 3.75 -9.15
N TYR A 68 -0.60 3.14 -8.04
CA TYR A 68 -0.16 3.50 -6.70
C TYR A 68 1.16 2.85 -6.32
N PHE A 69 1.43 1.64 -6.83
CA PHE A 69 2.61 0.85 -6.48
C PHE A 69 3.50 0.54 -7.70
N PRO A 70 3.93 1.54 -8.49
CA PRO A 70 4.59 1.32 -9.78
C PRO A 70 5.93 0.59 -9.69
N TYR A 71 6.58 0.61 -8.53
CA TYR A 71 7.89 -0.03 -8.30
C TYR A 71 7.81 -1.24 -7.36
N ALA A 72 6.62 -1.60 -6.88
CA ALA A 72 6.47 -2.68 -5.92
C ALA A 72 6.37 -4.04 -6.63
N LYS A 73 7.08 -5.04 -6.10
CA LYS A 73 6.76 -6.43 -6.37
C LYS A 73 5.57 -6.84 -5.50
N ILE A 74 4.46 -7.20 -6.15
CA ILE A 74 3.22 -7.59 -5.47
C ILE A 74 3.20 -9.10 -5.29
N TYR A 75 3.02 -9.55 -4.05
CA TYR A 75 2.92 -10.94 -3.65
C TYR A 75 1.54 -11.18 -3.04
N TYR A 76 0.92 -12.31 -3.38
CA TYR A 76 -0.32 -12.76 -2.77
C TYR A 76 -0.01 -13.92 -1.84
N ARG A 77 -0.48 -13.86 -0.60
CA ARG A 77 -0.39 -14.98 0.33
C ARG A 77 -1.71 -15.74 0.30
N LEU A 78 -1.67 -16.97 -0.22
CA LEU A 78 -2.78 -17.91 -0.09
C LEU A 78 -2.67 -18.56 1.28
N TYR A 79 -3.68 -18.37 2.13
CA TYR A 79 -3.91 -19.20 3.31
C TYR A 79 -4.83 -20.36 2.94
#